data_AF-A0AAW7QT38-F1
#
_entry.id   AF-A0AAW7QT38-F1
#
_cell.length_a   1.000
_cell.length_b   1.000
_cell.length_c   1.000
_cell.angle_alpha   90.00
_cell.angle_beta   90.00
_cell.angle_gamma   90.00
#
_symmetry.space_group_name_H-M   'P 1'
#
loop_
_entity.id
_entity.type
_entity.pdbx_description
1 polymer ?
#
loop_
_entity_poly.entity_id
_entity_poly.type
_entity_poly.pdbx_seq_one_letter_code
_entity_poly.pdbx_strand_id
1 'polypeptide(L)'
;MSSAHVLSIQALEEFKGHLTRFNAQAQEILNAAEIEIRRTLDWLQERLNYWRNEINRRREVYNRAWAAYQRCLESRRMRDKNGNVIQHPCPAEEAAVQRARLHLAEAEAELRTVQEWTRLVERQADEYHRQAQRLKAWLDGELPKANAFLERKITTLQSYVAMGISSGGYVTTPPAQAAGETFVAAVGLAALGVGLTAAAIAVTRWLATDVRHALGAVGEELSARLVREQPGFQELPFDQPKHGFDRVFTAPGLPLIVLESKVVGAHGRVPFHPGQTRHGEQGSPEWIAAQTEKMGDPTSAQWSPTNERIAALVKELGSENIPAVAMVIQSETGLAGVYVRPSGSDAWQPLREGVSLAEALAGASGAGSHPKAAGSPERECGPESIEGMMGSPERG
;
A
#
# COMPACT_ATOMS: atom_id res chain seq x y z
N MET A 1 -17.00 -45.07 -26.21
CA MET A 1 -17.45 -44.26 -25.04
C MET A 1 -16.35 -43.28 -24.71
N SER A 2 -16.67 -42.05 -24.29
CA SER A 2 -15.64 -41.08 -23.89
C SER A 2 -15.19 -41.35 -22.46
N SER A 3 -13.90 -41.63 -22.26
CA SER A 3 -13.29 -41.71 -20.93
C SER A 3 -13.15 -40.31 -20.32
N ALA A 4 -13.32 -40.22 -18.99
CA ALA A 4 -12.99 -39.01 -18.25
C ALA A 4 -11.53 -39.07 -17.78
N HIS A 5 -10.66 -38.22 -18.33
CA HIS A 5 -9.29 -38.08 -17.83
C HIS A 5 -9.28 -37.24 -16.54
N VAL A 6 -9.34 -37.93 -15.40
CA VAL A 6 -9.24 -37.33 -14.07
C VAL A 6 -7.77 -37.26 -13.66
N LEU A 7 -7.16 -36.07 -13.76
CA LEU A 7 -5.73 -35.89 -13.47
C LEU A 7 -5.43 -35.82 -11.96
N SER A 8 -6.30 -35.18 -11.17
CA SER A 8 -6.22 -35.16 -9.71
C SER A 8 -7.58 -34.76 -9.11
N ILE A 9 -8.05 -35.52 -8.11
CA ILE A 9 -9.20 -35.13 -7.28
C ILE A 9 -8.73 -34.21 -6.15
N GLN A 10 -7.56 -34.48 -5.57
CA GLN A 10 -6.93 -33.68 -4.51
C GLN A 10 -6.82 -32.20 -4.92
N ALA A 11 -6.48 -31.89 -6.18
CA ALA A 11 -6.41 -30.50 -6.67
C ALA A 11 -7.76 -29.75 -6.60
N LEU A 12 -8.89 -30.47 -6.69
CA LEU A 12 -10.23 -29.87 -6.53
C LEU A 12 -10.59 -29.66 -5.06
N GLU A 13 -10.18 -30.59 -4.18
CA GLU A 13 -10.34 -30.48 -2.72
C GLU A 13 -9.49 -29.32 -2.16
N GLU A 14 -8.24 -29.20 -2.63
CA GLU A 14 -7.35 -28.07 -2.35
C GLU A 14 -7.95 -26.76 -2.85
N PHE A 15 -8.43 -26.71 -4.10
CA PHE A 15 -9.07 -25.50 -4.67
C PHE A 15 -10.32 -25.06 -3.88
N LYS A 16 -11.20 -25.99 -3.50
CA LYS A 16 -12.31 -25.72 -2.56
C LYS A 16 -11.80 -25.15 -1.23
N GLY A 17 -10.69 -25.69 -0.71
CA GLY A 17 -10.02 -25.16 0.48
C GLY A 17 -9.50 -23.72 0.28
N HIS A 18 -8.90 -23.41 -0.86
CA HIS A 18 -8.45 -22.07 -1.21
C HIS A 18 -9.60 -21.07 -1.36
N LEU A 19 -10.68 -21.42 -2.06
CA LEU A 19 -11.88 -20.58 -2.15
C LEU A 19 -12.51 -20.29 -0.78
N THR A 20 -12.52 -21.29 0.11
CA THR A 20 -13.06 -21.14 1.47
C THR A 20 -12.20 -20.22 2.33
N ARG A 21 -10.86 -20.33 2.25
CA ARG A 21 -9.93 -19.41 2.92
C ARG A 21 -10.05 -17.98 2.36
N PHE A 22 -10.04 -17.84 1.04
CA PHE A 22 -10.21 -16.56 0.35
C PHE A 22 -11.50 -15.84 0.77
N ASN A 23 -12.62 -16.55 0.86
CA ASN A 23 -13.89 -15.98 1.33
C ASN A 23 -13.75 -15.30 2.70
N ALA A 24 -13.21 -16.04 3.69
CA ALA A 24 -13.01 -15.53 5.05
C ALA A 24 -12.04 -14.35 5.10
N GLN A 25 -10.90 -14.45 4.42
CA GLN A 25 -9.88 -13.39 4.35
C GLN A 25 -10.43 -12.12 3.68
N ALA A 26 -11.22 -12.25 2.61
CA ALA A 26 -11.84 -11.11 1.94
C ALA A 26 -12.91 -10.44 2.83
N GLN A 27 -13.72 -11.21 3.56
CA GLN A 27 -14.65 -10.66 4.56
C GLN A 27 -13.92 -9.94 5.71
N GLU A 28 -12.80 -10.49 6.21
CA GLU A 28 -11.98 -9.88 7.25
C GLU A 28 -11.39 -8.53 6.79
N ILE A 29 -10.79 -8.48 5.61
CA ILE A 29 -10.21 -7.26 5.03
C ILE A 29 -11.28 -6.17 4.80
N LEU A 30 -12.44 -6.54 4.24
CA LEU A 30 -13.55 -5.59 4.03
C LEU A 30 -14.07 -5.00 5.35
N ASN A 31 -14.16 -5.82 6.41
CA ASN A 31 -14.54 -5.37 7.75
C ASN A 31 -13.47 -4.48 8.39
N ALA A 32 -12.17 -4.81 8.22
CA ALA A 32 -11.07 -4.02 8.77
C ALA A 32 -10.99 -2.62 8.15
N ALA A 33 -11.14 -2.53 6.82
CA ALA A 33 -11.20 -1.25 6.12
C ALA A 33 -12.43 -0.41 6.53
N GLU A 34 -13.61 -1.03 6.70
CA GLU A 34 -14.81 -0.36 7.20
C GLU A 34 -14.62 0.23 8.61
N ILE A 35 -13.94 -0.49 9.50
CA ILE A 35 -13.61 -0.01 10.86
C ILE A 35 -12.68 1.20 10.81
N GLU A 36 -11.65 1.20 9.96
CA GLU A 36 -10.70 2.31 9.88
C GLU A 36 -11.25 3.55 9.16
N ILE A 37 -12.15 3.36 8.18
CA ILE A 37 -12.93 4.45 7.57
C ILE A 37 -13.75 5.18 8.65
N ARG A 38 -14.49 4.44 9.49
CA ARG A 38 -15.27 5.02 10.60
C ARG A 38 -14.39 5.79 11.57
N ARG A 39 -13.31 5.17 12.06
CA ARG A 39 -12.32 5.83 12.95
C ARG A 39 -11.75 7.11 12.34
N THR A 40 -11.51 7.14 11.04
CA THR A 40 -10.99 8.32 10.33
C THR A 40 -12.02 9.44 10.28
N LEU A 41 -13.29 9.13 10.01
CA LEU A 41 -14.39 10.09 10.01
C LEU A 41 -14.69 10.63 11.43
N ASP A 42 -14.71 9.75 12.44
CA ASP A 42 -14.87 10.11 13.85
C ASP A 42 -13.75 11.08 14.29
N TRP A 43 -12.48 10.75 13.98
CA TRP A 43 -11.33 11.62 14.28
C TRP A 43 -11.40 12.97 13.55
N LEU A 44 -11.79 12.99 12.26
CA LEU A 44 -11.99 14.24 11.52
C LEU A 44 -13.09 15.10 12.16
N GLN A 45 -14.17 14.49 12.62
CA GLN A 45 -15.24 15.20 13.34
C GLN A 45 -14.77 15.73 14.70
N GLU A 46 -13.92 15.01 15.44
CA GLU A 46 -13.25 15.55 16.63
C GLU A 46 -12.35 16.74 16.30
N ARG A 47 -11.52 16.65 15.24
CA ARG A 47 -10.64 17.76 14.80
C ARG A 47 -11.45 18.99 14.40
N LEU A 48 -12.56 18.79 13.69
CA LEU A 48 -13.46 19.83 13.22
C LEU A 48 -14.13 20.56 14.39
N ASN A 49 -14.55 19.84 15.43
CA ASN A 49 -15.07 20.42 16.67
C ASN A 49 -13.97 21.10 17.51
N TYR A 50 -12.78 20.50 17.60
CA TYR A 50 -11.62 21.10 18.28
C TYR A 50 -11.25 22.47 17.68
N TRP A 51 -11.10 22.57 16.36
CA TRP A 51 -10.71 23.84 15.73
C TRP A 51 -11.81 24.91 15.79
N ARG A 52 -13.09 24.54 15.73
CA ARG A 52 -14.21 25.47 16.02
C ARG A 52 -14.07 26.10 17.42
N ASN A 53 -13.80 25.28 18.43
CA ASN A 53 -13.65 25.75 19.81
C ASN A 53 -12.39 26.60 20.01
N GLU A 54 -11.27 26.21 19.40
CA GLU A 54 -10.02 26.97 19.47
C GLU A 54 -10.09 28.30 18.70
N ILE A 55 -10.83 28.38 17.58
CA ILE A 55 -11.16 29.65 16.89
C ILE A 55 -11.92 30.59 17.82
N ASN A 56 -12.97 30.12 18.51
CA ASN A 56 -13.72 30.93 19.46
C ASN A 56 -12.81 31.49 20.57
N ARG A 57 -11.98 30.62 21.16
CA ARG A 57 -11.01 30.99 22.20
C ARG A 57 -9.95 32.00 21.71
N ARG A 58 -9.40 31.81 20.50
CA ARG A 58 -8.42 32.74 19.91
C ARG A 58 -9.07 34.06 19.50
N ARG A 59 -10.33 34.06 19.06
CA ARG A 59 -11.13 35.28 18.81
C ARG A 59 -11.33 36.08 20.09
N GLU A 60 -11.61 35.45 21.23
CA GLU A 60 -11.65 36.14 22.54
C GLU A 60 -10.30 36.74 22.96
N VAL A 61 -9.18 36.06 22.70
CA VAL A 61 -7.84 36.58 22.96
C VAL A 61 -7.57 37.80 22.08
N TYR A 62 -7.86 37.72 20.77
CA TYR A 62 -7.78 38.85 19.85
C TYR A 62 -8.66 40.03 20.30
N ASN A 63 -9.92 39.78 20.64
CA ASN A 63 -10.86 40.83 21.07
C ASN A 63 -10.37 41.55 22.34
N ARG A 64 -9.79 40.80 23.29
CA ARG A 64 -9.18 41.38 24.50
C ARG A 64 -7.91 42.18 24.20
N ALA A 65 -7.04 41.69 23.32
CA ALA A 65 -5.85 42.41 22.88
C ALA A 65 -6.21 43.71 22.13
N TRP A 66 -7.19 43.65 21.23
CA TRP A 66 -7.70 44.80 20.50
C TRP A 66 -8.29 45.85 21.43
N ALA A 67 -9.13 45.45 22.39
CA ALA A 67 -9.69 46.36 23.39
C ALA A 67 -8.61 46.95 24.31
N ALA A 68 -7.51 46.24 24.59
CA ALA A 68 -6.37 46.78 25.33
C ALA A 68 -5.58 47.82 24.52
N TYR A 69 -5.32 47.56 23.23
CA TYR A 69 -4.70 48.51 22.31
C TYR A 69 -5.52 49.80 22.19
N GLN A 70 -6.83 49.70 21.97
CA GLN A 70 -7.72 50.86 21.91
C GLN A 70 -7.76 51.66 23.23
N ARG A 71 -7.76 51.00 24.40
CA ARG A 71 -7.64 51.70 25.70
C ARG A 71 -6.29 52.39 25.89
N CYS A 72 -5.20 51.82 25.38
CA CYS A 72 -3.88 52.44 25.41
C CYS A 72 -3.82 53.67 24.48
N LEU A 73 -4.35 53.56 23.27
CA LEU A 73 -4.40 54.67 22.31
C LEU A 73 -5.20 55.86 22.85
N GLU A 74 -6.35 55.63 23.50
CA GLU A 74 -7.14 56.72 24.08
C GLU A 74 -6.51 57.28 25.38
N SER A 75 -5.90 56.44 26.24
CA SER A 75 -5.22 56.94 27.44
C SER A 75 -3.92 57.70 27.14
N ARG A 76 -3.33 57.50 25.95
CA ARG A 76 -2.19 58.26 25.42
C ARG A 76 -2.58 59.35 24.41
N ARG A 77 -3.86 59.73 24.39
CA ARG A 77 -4.38 60.84 23.60
C ARG A 77 -4.38 62.12 24.43
N MET A 78 -3.72 63.15 23.92
CA MET A 78 -3.58 64.45 24.59
C MET A 78 -3.88 65.60 23.61
N ARG A 79 -3.97 66.82 24.12
CA ARG A 79 -3.90 68.04 23.29
C ARG A 79 -2.57 68.75 23.49
N ASP A 80 -2.03 69.29 22.40
CA ASP A 80 -0.86 70.18 22.45
C ASP A 80 -1.23 71.60 22.90
N LYS A 81 -0.23 72.48 23.01
CA LYS A 81 -0.41 73.89 23.39
C LYS A 81 -1.21 74.72 22.37
N ASN A 82 -1.40 74.20 21.15
CA ASN A 82 -2.14 74.83 20.06
C ASN A 82 -3.57 74.24 19.95
N GLY A 83 -3.93 73.28 20.80
CA GLY A 83 -5.23 72.60 20.81
C GLY A 83 -5.34 71.38 19.90
N ASN A 84 -4.29 71.02 19.15
CA ASN A 84 -4.25 69.86 18.26
C ASN A 84 -4.28 68.56 19.08
N VAL A 85 -4.92 67.51 18.55
CA VAL A 85 -4.90 66.18 19.17
C VAL A 85 -3.61 65.45 18.80
N ILE A 86 -2.83 65.05 19.79
CA ILE A 86 -1.68 64.16 19.64
C ILE A 86 -2.03 62.81 20.26
N GLN A 87 -1.64 61.71 19.60
CA GLN A 87 -1.84 60.34 20.10
C GLN A 87 -0.50 59.60 20.04
N HIS A 88 0.01 59.16 21.19
CA HIS A 88 1.28 58.43 21.23
C HIS A 88 1.08 56.92 20.99
N PRO A 89 2.03 56.24 20.32
CA PRO A 89 1.88 54.84 19.95
C PRO A 89 1.88 53.89 21.16
N CYS A 90 1.32 52.70 20.94
CA CYS A 90 1.19 51.60 21.92
C CYS A 90 1.79 50.29 21.35
N PRO A 91 3.13 50.23 21.15
CA PRO A 91 3.76 49.17 20.35
C PRO A 91 3.71 47.79 21.01
N ALA A 92 3.63 47.70 22.35
CA ALA A 92 3.53 46.42 23.05
C ALA A 92 2.14 45.80 22.89
N GLU A 93 1.11 46.63 22.99
CA GLU A 93 -0.29 46.28 22.79
C GLU A 93 -0.57 45.97 21.31
N GLU A 94 0.04 46.72 20.38
CA GLU A 94 -0.01 46.44 18.95
C GLU A 94 0.63 45.09 18.61
N ALA A 95 1.82 44.80 19.13
CA ALA A 95 2.47 43.50 18.97
C ALA A 95 1.70 42.34 19.65
N ALA A 96 0.85 42.63 20.65
CA ALA A 96 -0.08 41.65 21.19
C ALA A 96 -1.28 41.40 20.25
N VAL A 97 -1.84 42.46 19.65
CA VAL A 97 -2.89 42.35 18.61
C VAL A 97 -2.41 41.54 17.41
N GLN A 98 -1.23 41.83 16.86
CA GLN A 98 -0.73 41.11 15.68
C GLN A 98 -0.47 39.63 15.97
N ARG A 99 0.12 39.28 17.13
CA ARG A 99 0.28 37.87 17.54
C ARG A 99 -1.07 37.16 17.72
N ALA A 100 -2.04 37.79 18.37
CA ALA A 100 -3.38 37.21 18.51
C ALA A 100 -4.11 37.06 17.17
N ARG A 101 -3.85 37.95 16.21
CA ARG A 101 -4.37 37.87 14.83
C ARG A 101 -3.76 36.70 14.05
N LEU A 102 -2.44 36.53 14.12
CA LEU A 102 -1.73 35.42 13.48
C LEU A 102 -2.23 34.07 14.02
N HIS A 103 -2.27 33.90 15.34
CA HIS A 103 -2.75 32.66 15.94
C HIS A 103 -4.21 32.34 15.60
N LEU A 104 -5.07 33.34 15.44
CA LEU A 104 -6.42 33.08 14.96
C LEU A 104 -6.44 32.67 13.49
N ALA A 105 -5.67 33.34 12.63
CA ALA A 105 -5.57 32.99 11.20
C ALA A 105 -5.02 31.57 10.98
N GLU A 106 -4.09 31.11 11.83
CA GLU A 106 -3.65 29.71 11.90
C GLU A 106 -4.83 28.76 12.15
N ALA A 107 -5.60 28.97 13.23
CA ALA A 107 -6.72 28.10 13.58
C ALA A 107 -7.87 28.16 12.53
N GLU A 108 -8.10 29.33 11.93
CA GLU A 108 -9.02 29.50 10.79
C GLU A 108 -8.53 28.75 9.54
N ALA A 109 -7.22 28.59 9.33
CA ALA A 109 -6.65 27.78 8.26
C ALA A 109 -6.79 26.28 8.54
N GLU A 110 -6.43 25.83 9.74
CA GLU A 110 -6.58 24.44 10.17
C GLU A 110 -8.04 23.94 10.07
N LEU A 111 -9.02 24.79 10.40
CA LEU A 111 -10.43 24.43 10.19
C LEU A 111 -10.80 24.26 8.71
N ARG A 112 -10.21 25.02 7.77
CA ARG A 112 -10.41 24.82 6.33
C ARG A 112 -9.79 23.50 5.88
N THR A 113 -8.54 23.26 6.25
CA THR A 113 -7.81 22.00 5.99
C THR A 113 -8.63 20.79 6.44
N VAL A 114 -9.11 20.77 7.68
CA VAL A 114 -9.92 19.66 8.19
C VAL A 114 -11.25 19.51 7.43
N GLN A 115 -11.95 20.59 7.09
CA GLN A 115 -13.17 20.50 6.28
C GLN A 115 -12.92 19.97 4.86
N GLU A 116 -11.77 20.26 4.27
CA GLU A 116 -11.37 19.73 2.96
C GLU A 116 -11.06 18.23 3.05
N TRP A 117 -10.35 17.80 4.10
CA TRP A 117 -10.12 16.37 4.37
C TRP A 117 -11.42 15.60 4.69
N THR A 118 -12.37 16.17 5.45
CA THR A 118 -13.69 15.56 5.69
C THR A 118 -14.39 15.26 4.36
N ARG A 119 -14.58 16.26 3.49
CA ARG A 119 -15.25 16.08 2.18
C ARG A 119 -14.50 15.10 1.27
N LEU A 120 -13.17 15.06 1.35
CA LEU A 120 -12.35 14.13 0.58
C LEU A 120 -12.53 12.69 1.06
N VAL A 121 -12.47 12.45 2.38
CA VAL A 121 -12.60 11.10 2.97
C VAL A 121 -14.02 10.57 2.83
N GLU A 122 -15.05 11.39 3.06
CA GLU A 122 -16.46 11.02 2.82
C GLU A 122 -16.66 10.51 1.38
N ARG A 123 -16.22 11.28 0.38
CA ARG A 123 -16.34 10.92 -1.04
C ARG A 123 -15.57 9.64 -1.43
N GLN A 124 -14.43 9.37 -0.78
CA GLN A 124 -13.66 8.15 -1.04
C GLN A 124 -14.25 6.94 -0.31
N ALA A 125 -14.81 7.12 0.89
CA ALA A 125 -15.57 6.10 1.60
C ALA A 125 -16.80 5.68 0.80
N ASP A 126 -17.56 6.64 0.24
CA ASP A 126 -18.70 6.39 -0.64
C ASP A 126 -18.35 5.50 -1.86
N GLU A 127 -17.18 5.71 -2.48
CA GLU A 127 -16.73 4.91 -3.62
C GLU A 127 -16.24 3.52 -3.17
N TYR A 128 -15.46 3.45 -2.09
CA TYR A 128 -15.11 2.18 -1.47
C TYR A 128 -16.36 1.36 -1.12
N HIS A 129 -17.38 1.96 -0.52
CA HIS A 129 -18.63 1.29 -0.15
C HIS A 129 -19.36 0.70 -1.35
N ARG A 130 -19.43 1.41 -2.48
CA ARG A 130 -20.01 0.88 -3.73
C ARG A 130 -19.27 -0.36 -4.22
N GLN A 131 -17.94 -0.38 -4.15
CA GLN A 131 -17.12 -1.52 -4.60
C GLN A 131 -17.18 -2.68 -3.60
N ALA A 132 -17.02 -2.39 -2.31
CA ALA A 132 -17.08 -3.33 -1.20
C ALA A 132 -18.43 -4.06 -1.11
N GLN A 133 -19.56 -3.36 -1.31
CA GLN A 133 -20.89 -3.97 -1.33
C GLN A 133 -21.04 -4.95 -2.51
N ARG A 134 -20.52 -4.62 -3.70
CA ARG A 134 -20.55 -5.51 -4.88
C ARG A 134 -19.70 -6.76 -4.67
N LEU A 135 -18.49 -6.60 -4.14
CA LEU A 135 -17.63 -7.74 -3.80
C LEU A 135 -18.28 -8.59 -2.70
N LYS A 136 -18.78 -7.99 -1.63
CA LYS A 136 -19.46 -8.71 -0.54
C LYS A 136 -20.68 -9.50 -1.03
N ALA A 137 -21.52 -8.91 -1.89
CA ALA A 137 -22.66 -9.62 -2.47
C ALA A 137 -22.24 -10.84 -3.33
N TRP A 138 -21.09 -10.76 -4.00
CA TRP A 138 -20.51 -11.89 -4.74
C TRP A 138 -19.89 -12.96 -3.82
N LEU A 139 -19.16 -12.55 -2.77
CA LEU A 139 -18.61 -13.45 -1.76
C LEU A 139 -19.73 -14.21 -1.03
N ASP A 140 -20.74 -13.50 -0.55
CA ASP A 140 -21.86 -14.07 0.21
C ASP A 140 -22.83 -14.89 -0.69
N GLY A 141 -22.84 -14.62 -2.00
CA GLY A 141 -23.83 -15.18 -2.95
C GLY A 141 -23.30 -16.26 -3.91
N GLU A 142 -22.13 -16.07 -4.53
CA GLU A 142 -21.61 -16.96 -5.59
C GLU A 142 -20.58 -17.97 -5.08
N LEU A 143 -19.69 -17.60 -4.14
CA LEU A 143 -18.71 -18.55 -3.58
C LEU A 143 -19.37 -19.77 -2.90
N PRO A 144 -20.49 -19.66 -2.14
CA PRO A 144 -21.20 -20.82 -1.62
C PRO A 144 -21.72 -21.75 -2.72
N LYS A 145 -22.17 -21.19 -3.86
CA LYS A 145 -22.61 -21.99 -5.02
C LYS A 145 -21.44 -22.70 -5.70
N ALA A 146 -20.30 -22.02 -5.84
CA ALA A 146 -19.07 -22.56 -6.40
C ALA A 146 -18.52 -23.71 -5.53
N ASN A 147 -18.41 -23.50 -4.21
CA ASN A 147 -18.02 -24.54 -3.25
C ASN A 147 -18.98 -25.74 -3.27
N ALA A 148 -20.30 -25.50 -3.32
CA ALA A 148 -21.28 -26.59 -3.42
C ALA A 148 -21.24 -27.33 -4.78
N PHE A 149 -20.85 -26.66 -5.86
CA PHE A 149 -20.61 -27.28 -7.16
C PHE A 149 -19.35 -28.15 -7.14
N LEU A 150 -18.24 -27.63 -6.60
CA LEU A 150 -16.99 -28.38 -6.42
C LEU A 150 -17.23 -29.64 -5.57
N GLU A 151 -17.95 -29.52 -4.46
CA GLU A 151 -18.28 -30.66 -3.60
C GLU A 151 -19.00 -31.77 -4.36
N ARG A 152 -20.09 -31.43 -5.08
CA ARG A 152 -20.83 -32.39 -5.90
C ARG A 152 -19.95 -33.05 -6.96
N LYS A 153 -18.98 -32.32 -7.54
CA LYS A 153 -18.02 -32.88 -8.51
C LYS A 153 -16.99 -33.79 -7.84
N ILE A 154 -16.42 -33.40 -6.71
CA ILE A 154 -15.50 -34.21 -5.90
C ILE A 154 -16.15 -35.54 -5.53
N THR A 155 -17.35 -35.53 -4.93
CA THR A 155 -18.08 -36.77 -4.57
C THR A 155 -18.39 -37.64 -5.79
N THR A 156 -18.70 -37.04 -6.94
CA THR A 156 -18.95 -37.77 -8.20
C THR A 156 -17.68 -38.43 -8.74
N LEU A 157 -16.52 -37.76 -8.64
CA LEU A 157 -15.24 -38.32 -9.10
C LEU A 157 -14.73 -39.41 -8.14
N GLN A 158 -14.86 -39.19 -6.83
CA GLN A 158 -14.54 -40.19 -5.81
C GLN A 158 -15.34 -41.49 -6.00
N SER A 159 -16.63 -41.41 -6.37
CA SER A 159 -17.44 -42.61 -6.62
C SER A 159 -17.03 -43.34 -7.90
N TYR A 160 -16.62 -42.64 -8.98
CA TYR A 160 -16.04 -43.29 -10.16
C TYR A 160 -14.71 -43.99 -9.87
N VAL A 161 -13.86 -43.43 -9.02
CA VAL A 161 -12.61 -44.09 -8.57
C VAL A 161 -12.94 -45.33 -7.73
N ALA A 162 -13.89 -45.23 -6.79
CA ALA A 162 -14.35 -46.36 -5.98
C ALA A 162 -15.00 -47.50 -6.81
N MET A 163 -15.54 -47.18 -7.99
CA MET A 163 -16.06 -48.15 -8.96
C MET A 163 -14.99 -48.79 -9.87
N GLY A 164 -13.69 -48.54 -9.63
CA GLY A 164 -12.62 -49.42 -10.08
C GLY A 164 -12.00 -49.15 -11.46
N ILE A 165 -11.97 -47.90 -11.93
CA ILE A 165 -11.25 -47.53 -13.17
C ILE A 165 -9.86 -46.99 -12.84
N SER A 166 -8.85 -47.88 -12.80
CA SER A 166 -7.44 -47.47 -12.71
C SER A 166 -6.87 -47.06 -14.06
N SER A 167 -6.07 -46.00 -14.10
CA SER A 167 -5.24 -45.61 -15.25
C SER A 167 -4.00 -44.89 -14.74
N GLY A 168 -2.81 -45.33 -15.18
CA GLY A 168 -1.54 -45.02 -14.53
C GLY A 168 -1.20 -43.53 -14.41
N GLY A 169 -0.64 -43.14 -13.27
CA GLY A 169 -0.07 -41.82 -13.04
C GLY A 169 1.45 -41.80 -13.20
N TYR A 170 2.00 -40.60 -13.38
CA TYR A 170 3.40 -40.27 -13.13
C TYR A 170 3.47 -38.83 -12.60
N VAL A 171 4.29 -38.62 -11.56
CA VAL A 171 4.67 -37.28 -11.08
C VAL A 171 6.18 -37.15 -11.30
N THR A 172 6.61 -36.02 -11.88
CA THR A 172 8.02 -35.67 -12.04
C THR A 172 8.25 -34.25 -11.57
N THR A 173 9.30 -34.05 -10.77
CA THR A 173 9.71 -32.75 -10.23
C THR A 173 10.77 -32.10 -11.14
N PRO A 174 10.71 -30.77 -11.40
CA PRO A 174 11.75 -30.08 -12.19
C PRO A 174 13.06 -29.85 -11.41
N PRO A 175 14.21 -29.69 -12.10
CA PRO A 175 15.51 -29.45 -11.49
C PRO A 175 15.77 -27.96 -11.15
N ALA A 176 16.68 -27.72 -10.18
CA ALA A 176 16.89 -26.43 -9.52
C ALA A 176 17.79 -25.40 -10.25
N GLN A 177 17.81 -25.38 -11.60
CA GLN A 177 18.71 -24.50 -12.37
C GLN A 177 18.07 -23.20 -12.90
N ALA A 178 16.79 -22.94 -12.62
CA ALA A 178 16.07 -21.75 -13.12
C ALA A 178 16.29 -20.45 -12.30
N ALA A 179 17.04 -20.50 -11.20
CA ALA A 179 17.04 -19.50 -10.12
C ALA A 179 17.23 -18.03 -10.58
N GLY A 180 18.15 -17.77 -11.53
CA GLY A 180 18.47 -16.42 -12.00
C GLY A 180 17.34 -15.76 -12.78
N GLU A 181 16.80 -16.45 -13.80
CA GLU A 181 15.66 -15.95 -14.58
C GLU A 181 14.39 -15.88 -13.73
N THR A 182 14.22 -16.79 -12.77
CA THR A 182 13.11 -16.71 -11.80
C THR A 182 13.21 -15.53 -10.85
N PHE A 183 14.37 -14.86 -10.65
CA PHE A 183 14.38 -13.64 -9.85
C PHE A 183 13.67 -12.49 -10.56
N VAL A 184 14.08 -12.18 -11.80
CA VAL A 184 13.43 -11.12 -12.60
C VAL A 184 11.99 -11.51 -12.95
N ALA A 185 11.70 -12.79 -13.19
CA ALA A 185 10.33 -13.24 -13.44
C ALA A 185 9.44 -13.30 -12.17
N ALA A 186 9.93 -13.72 -11.00
CA ALA A 186 9.11 -13.81 -9.79
C ALA A 186 8.94 -12.45 -9.11
N VAL A 187 9.99 -11.64 -8.98
CA VAL A 187 9.82 -10.25 -8.50
C VAL A 187 9.11 -9.41 -9.57
N GLY A 188 9.30 -9.71 -10.87
CA GLY A 188 8.54 -9.09 -11.96
C GLY A 188 7.05 -9.42 -11.95
N LEU A 189 6.64 -10.69 -11.76
CA LEU A 189 5.23 -11.06 -11.60
C LEU A 189 4.64 -10.56 -10.28
N ALA A 190 5.43 -10.55 -9.19
CA ALA A 190 5.07 -9.89 -7.93
C ALA A 190 5.03 -8.35 -8.04
N ALA A 191 5.63 -7.75 -9.06
CA ALA A 191 5.44 -6.34 -9.39
C ALA A 191 4.18 -6.11 -10.27
N LEU A 192 3.41 -7.15 -10.65
CA LEU A 192 2.37 -7.09 -11.69
C LEU A 192 0.93 -7.34 -11.23
N GLY A 193 0.62 -7.74 -9.98
CA GLY A 193 -0.78 -7.95 -9.60
C GLY A 193 -1.12 -8.02 -8.11
N VAL A 194 -2.00 -7.12 -7.67
CA VAL A 194 -2.85 -7.27 -6.45
C VAL A 194 -2.07 -7.50 -5.15
N GLY A 195 -1.34 -6.49 -4.69
CA GLY A 195 -0.64 -6.58 -3.40
C GLY A 195 -0.23 -5.22 -2.82
N LEU A 196 -1.17 -4.27 -2.81
CA LEU A 196 -0.97 -2.92 -2.27
C LEU A 196 -2.19 -2.44 -1.45
N THR A 197 -2.90 -3.34 -0.76
CA THR A 197 -4.29 -3.17 -0.29
C THR A 197 -4.53 -2.35 0.98
N ALA A 198 -3.55 -2.10 1.84
CA ALA A 198 -3.74 -1.20 3.00
C ALA A 198 -2.46 -0.48 3.46
N ALA A 199 -1.86 0.25 2.52
CA ALA A 199 -0.81 1.25 2.74
C ALA A 199 -1.35 2.66 3.05
N ALA A 200 -2.10 3.31 2.12
CA ALA A 200 -2.33 4.76 2.21
C ALA A 200 -3.39 5.23 3.23
N ILE A 201 -4.05 4.33 3.97
CA ILE A 201 -4.85 4.73 5.14
C ILE A 201 -3.93 5.30 6.25
N ALA A 202 -2.65 4.90 6.29
CA ALA A 202 -1.64 5.57 7.09
C ALA A 202 -1.30 6.98 6.54
N VAL A 203 -1.27 7.15 5.21
CA VAL A 203 -0.85 8.40 4.55
C VAL A 203 -1.87 9.52 4.74
N THR A 204 -3.18 9.24 4.65
CA THR A 204 -4.24 10.24 4.85
C THR A 204 -4.26 10.82 6.27
N ARG A 205 -3.82 10.06 7.27
CA ARG A 205 -3.69 10.52 8.66
C ARG A 205 -2.48 11.44 8.90
N TRP A 206 -1.54 11.47 7.96
CA TRP A 206 -0.13 11.81 8.27
C TRP A 206 0.38 13.08 7.61
N LEU A 207 -0.17 13.46 6.44
CA LEU A 207 0.03 14.78 5.81
C LEU A 207 -0.39 15.96 6.71
N ALA A 208 -1.01 15.71 7.86
CA ALA A 208 -1.39 16.68 8.89
C ALA A 208 -0.44 16.70 10.12
N THR A 209 0.74 16.06 10.09
CA THR A 209 1.65 15.96 11.26
C THR A 209 3.13 16.06 10.92
N ASP A 210 3.81 17.07 11.47
CA ASP A 210 5.21 17.46 11.17
C ASP A 210 6.28 16.57 11.85
N VAL A 211 6.13 15.25 11.77
CA VAL A 211 6.92 14.26 12.53
C VAL A 211 7.86 13.48 11.61
N ARG A 212 8.94 14.15 11.16
CA ARG A 212 9.97 13.56 10.29
C ARG A 212 10.63 12.27 10.83
N HIS A 213 10.64 12.05 12.15
CA HIS A 213 11.18 10.83 12.75
C HIS A 213 10.26 9.60 12.66
N ALA A 214 8.97 9.77 12.35
CA ALA A 214 8.07 8.65 12.09
C ALA A 214 8.19 8.10 10.67
N LEU A 215 8.81 8.85 9.74
CA LEU A 215 8.91 8.49 8.30
C LEU A 215 9.54 7.11 8.06
N GLY A 216 10.61 6.77 8.80
CA GLY A 216 11.33 5.50 8.68
C GLY A 216 10.44 4.29 8.98
N ALA A 217 10.15 4.05 10.25
CA ALA A 217 9.38 2.89 10.71
C ALA A 217 8.00 2.73 10.02
N VAL A 218 7.34 3.85 9.65
CA VAL A 218 6.10 3.79 8.86
C VAL A 218 6.36 3.34 7.43
N GLY A 219 7.40 3.85 6.76
CA GLY A 219 7.79 3.42 5.40
C GLY A 219 8.32 1.99 5.35
N GLU A 220 8.98 1.53 6.42
CA GLU A 220 9.43 0.15 6.61
C GLU A 220 8.24 -0.81 6.73
N GLU A 221 7.27 -0.52 7.61
CA GLU A 221 6.08 -1.36 7.76
C GLU A 221 5.15 -1.30 6.53
N LEU A 222 5.13 -0.17 5.82
CA LEU A 222 4.52 -0.07 4.48
C LEU A 222 5.18 -1.11 3.57
N SER A 223 6.49 -1.00 3.36
CA SER A 223 7.23 -1.84 2.41
C SER A 223 7.13 -3.33 2.76
N ALA A 224 7.21 -3.66 4.05
CA ALA A 224 6.99 -5.00 4.57
C ALA A 224 5.61 -5.55 4.17
N ARG A 225 4.55 -4.76 4.37
CA ARG A 225 3.20 -5.11 3.96
C ARG A 225 3.08 -5.32 2.44
N LEU A 226 3.65 -4.40 1.66
CA LEU A 226 3.58 -4.43 0.20
C LEU A 226 4.30 -5.64 -0.43
N VAL A 227 5.30 -6.20 0.28
CA VAL A 227 5.93 -7.47 -0.10
C VAL A 227 5.16 -8.68 0.45
N ARG A 228 4.67 -8.65 1.70
CA ARG A 228 3.82 -9.74 2.28
C ARG A 228 2.55 -10.02 1.50
N GLU A 229 1.99 -9.02 0.82
CA GLU A 229 0.77 -9.18 0.01
C GLU A 229 1.05 -9.83 -1.37
N GLN A 230 2.31 -10.09 -1.74
CA GLN A 230 2.63 -10.72 -3.02
C GLN A 230 2.56 -12.26 -2.97
N PRO A 231 1.99 -12.92 -4.00
CA PRO A 231 1.89 -14.37 -4.04
C PRO A 231 3.24 -15.08 -3.87
N GLY A 232 3.36 -15.88 -2.81
CA GLY A 232 4.55 -16.68 -2.49
C GLY A 232 5.62 -15.97 -1.65
N PHE A 233 5.52 -14.66 -1.42
CA PHE A 233 6.44 -13.97 -0.52
C PHE A 233 6.01 -14.15 0.95
N GLN A 234 6.95 -14.51 1.80
CA GLN A 234 6.74 -14.65 3.23
C GLN A 234 7.82 -13.87 4.00
N GLU A 235 7.41 -13.06 4.96
CA GLU A 235 8.33 -12.38 5.89
C GLU A 235 8.96 -13.41 6.84
N LEU A 236 10.29 -13.39 6.96
CA LEU A 236 10.99 -14.23 7.91
C LEU A 236 11.02 -13.56 9.29
N PRO A 237 10.90 -14.31 10.40
CA PRO A 237 11.15 -13.76 11.73
C PRO A 237 12.51 -13.08 11.77
N PHE A 238 12.55 -11.84 12.26
CA PHE A 238 13.73 -10.99 12.27
C PHE A 238 13.61 -9.92 13.36
N ASP A 239 14.61 -9.82 14.23
CA ASP A 239 14.62 -8.83 15.32
C ASP A 239 15.32 -7.55 14.82
N GLN A 240 14.56 -6.65 14.22
CA GLN A 240 15.08 -5.50 13.46
C GLN A 240 16.04 -4.63 14.29
N PRO A 241 17.32 -4.48 13.88
CA PRO A 241 18.26 -3.60 14.54
C PRO A 241 18.05 -2.13 14.11
N LYS A 242 18.42 -1.18 14.99
CA LYS A 242 18.38 0.28 14.69
C LYS A 242 19.11 0.68 13.40
N HIS A 243 20.14 -0.09 13.03
CA HIS A 243 20.88 0.03 11.77
C HIS A 243 21.23 -1.39 11.33
N GLY A 244 20.87 -1.78 10.10
CA GLY A 244 21.03 -3.13 9.55
C GLY A 244 20.09 -3.31 8.36
N PHE A 245 19.56 -4.51 8.17
CA PHE A 245 18.44 -4.73 7.24
C PHE A 245 17.15 -4.12 7.81
N ASP A 246 16.28 -3.57 6.97
CA ASP A 246 14.97 -3.08 7.42
C ASP A 246 13.97 -4.25 7.62
N ARG A 247 13.94 -5.22 6.69
CA ARG A 247 13.19 -6.50 6.80
C ARG A 247 13.88 -7.64 6.03
N VAL A 248 13.46 -8.88 6.28
CA VAL A 248 13.94 -10.08 5.60
C VAL A 248 12.75 -10.94 5.13
N PHE A 249 12.82 -11.45 3.90
CA PHE A 249 11.77 -12.22 3.24
C PHE A 249 12.31 -13.54 2.66
N THR A 250 11.41 -14.43 2.28
CA THR A 250 11.66 -15.65 1.51
C THR A 250 10.59 -15.80 0.42
N ALA A 251 10.93 -16.46 -0.68
CA ALA A 251 10.02 -16.75 -1.80
C ALA A 251 10.44 -18.05 -2.52
N PRO A 252 9.61 -18.64 -3.42
CA PRO A 252 9.96 -19.87 -4.13
C PRO A 252 11.28 -19.75 -4.91
N GLY A 253 12.25 -20.59 -4.58
CA GLY A 253 13.62 -20.55 -5.14
C GLY A 253 14.54 -19.48 -4.56
N LEU A 254 14.05 -18.63 -3.64
CA LEU A 254 14.76 -17.49 -3.05
C LEU A 254 14.69 -17.59 -1.51
N PRO A 255 15.53 -18.43 -0.88
CA PRO A 255 15.41 -18.76 0.54
C PRO A 255 15.55 -17.55 1.48
N LEU A 256 16.29 -16.51 1.07
CA LEU A 256 16.44 -15.25 1.80
C LEU A 256 16.51 -14.08 0.81
N ILE A 257 15.78 -13.01 1.10
CA ILE A 257 15.75 -11.74 0.36
C ILE A 257 15.84 -10.61 1.39
N VAL A 258 16.74 -9.64 1.20
CA VAL A 258 16.82 -8.44 2.04
C VAL A 258 15.93 -7.34 1.48
N LEU A 259 15.08 -6.73 2.32
CA LEU A 259 14.27 -5.57 1.95
C LEU A 259 14.80 -4.32 2.66
N GLU A 260 15.13 -3.31 1.88
CA GLU A 260 15.44 -1.94 2.29
C GLU A 260 14.25 -1.01 1.97
N SER A 261 13.91 -0.13 2.91
CA SER A 261 12.81 0.83 2.81
C SER A 261 13.35 2.24 2.99
N LYS A 262 13.01 3.18 2.09
CA LYS A 262 13.54 4.54 2.11
C LYS A 262 12.43 5.55 1.77
N VAL A 263 12.23 6.56 2.61
CA VAL A 263 11.26 7.64 2.37
C VAL A 263 11.97 8.93 1.99
N VAL A 264 11.53 9.60 0.93
CA VAL A 264 12.16 10.81 0.36
C VAL A 264 11.13 11.91 0.10
N GLY A 265 11.50 13.17 0.35
CA GLY A 265 10.68 14.36 0.01
C GLY A 265 10.88 14.83 -1.44
N ALA A 266 10.32 16.00 -1.78
CA ALA A 266 10.30 16.57 -3.14
C ALA A 266 11.69 16.81 -3.78
N HIS A 267 12.75 16.84 -2.98
CA HIS A 267 14.14 17.00 -3.46
C HIS A 267 14.96 15.70 -3.29
N GLY A 268 14.29 14.57 -3.11
CA GLY A 268 14.90 13.24 -3.14
C GLY A 268 15.57 12.96 -4.49
N ARG A 269 16.73 12.31 -4.45
CA ARG A 269 17.43 11.92 -5.68
C ARG A 269 16.65 10.82 -6.41
N VAL A 270 16.28 11.13 -7.64
CA VAL A 270 15.83 10.16 -8.66
C VAL A 270 16.92 10.16 -9.76
N PRO A 271 17.41 9.01 -10.23
CA PRO A 271 17.08 7.65 -9.78
C PRO A 271 17.53 7.37 -8.34
N PHE A 272 17.05 6.26 -7.76
CA PHE A 272 17.50 5.77 -6.46
C PHE A 272 19.01 5.62 -6.40
N HIS A 273 19.59 6.02 -5.27
CA HIS A 273 20.97 5.75 -4.90
C HIS A 273 20.95 5.15 -3.48
N PRO A 274 21.57 3.99 -3.24
CA PRO A 274 21.69 3.41 -1.91
C PRO A 274 22.44 4.32 -0.92
N GLY A 275 22.24 4.09 0.37
CA GLY A 275 23.06 4.74 1.39
C GLY A 275 24.48 4.18 1.38
N GLN A 276 25.49 5.03 1.19
CA GLN A 276 26.88 4.62 1.32
C GLN A 276 27.23 4.34 2.78
N THR A 277 27.91 3.22 3.03
CA THR A 277 28.42 2.86 4.36
C THR A 277 29.93 2.60 4.34
N ARG A 278 30.51 2.35 5.52
CA ARG A 278 31.92 1.90 5.67
C ARG A 278 32.22 0.51 5.07
N HIS A 279 31.18 -0.23 4.67
CA HIS A 279 31.24 -1.61 4.17
C HIS A 279 30.47 -1.72 2.84
N GLY A 280 30.62 -0.75 1.93
CA GLY A 280 29.85 -0.72 0.68
C GLY A 280 28.49 -0.02 0.79
N GLU A 281 27.71 -0.12 -0.29
CA GLU A 281 26.37 0.43 -0.42
C GLU A 281 25.32 -0.42 0.32
N GLN A 282 24.23 0.20 0.81
CA GLN A 282 23.12 -0.57 1.39
C GLN A 282 22.59 -1.61 0.39
N GLY A 283 22.45 -2.85 0.88
CA GLY A 283 22.09 -4.04 0.10
C GLY A 283 23.20 -4.65 -0.75
N SER A 284 24.43 -4.10 -0.83
CA SER A 284 25.56 -4.74 -1.52
C SER A 284 26.01 -6.03 -0.81
N PRO A 285 26.72 -6.95 -1.49
CA PRO A 285 27.22 -8.18 -0.87
C PRO A 285 28.10 -7.92 0.37
N GLU A 286 29.00 -6.94 0.30
CA GLU A 286 29.90 -6.59 1.42
C GLU A 286 29.13 -6.01 2.60
N TRP A 287 28.10 -5.22 2.33
CA TRP A 287 27.25 -4.64 3.37
C TRP A 287 26.38 -5.71 4.04
N ILE A 288 25.86 -6.67 3.25
CA ILE A 288 25.13 -7.85 3.72
C ILE A 288 26.04 -8.72 4.61
N ALA A 289 27.24 -9.05 4.15
CA ALA A 289 28.23 -9.78 4.94
C ALA A 289 28.53 -9.07 6.27
N ALA A 290 28.74 -7.74 6.25
CA ALA A 290 29.06 -6.96 7.43
C ALA A 290 27.86 -6.60 8.34
N GLN A 291 26.62 -6.98 7.98
CA GLN A 291 25.54 -7.12 8.97
C GLN A 291 25.48 -8.57 9.49
N THR A 292 25.63 -9.55 8.61
CA THR A 292 25.65 -10.98 8.94
C THR A 292 26.70 -11.35 9.99
N GLU A 293 27.88 -10.73 9.99
CA GLU A 293 28.86 -10.87 11.07
C GLU A 293 28.28 -10.45 12.43
N LYS A 294 27.71 -9.25 12.50
CA LYS A 294 27.14 -8.64 13.72
C LYS A 294 25.86 -9.33 14.20
N MET A 295 25.10 -9.94 13.30
CA MET A 295 23.89 -10.71 13.63
C MET A 295 24.25 -12.08 14.22
N GLY A 296 25.44 -12.61 13.90
CA GLY A 296 25.97 -13.89 14.42
C GLY A 296 27.07 -13.74 15.48
N ASP A 297 27.21 -12.57 16.10
CA ASP A 297 28.16 -12.29 17.19
C ASP A 297 27.39 -12.01 18.49
N PRO A 298 27.38 -12.92 19.48
CA PRO A 298 26.66 -12.73 20.75
C PRO A 298 27.07 -11.50 21.58
N THR A 299 28.15 -10.78 21.23
CA THR A 299 28.55 -9.52 21.88
C THR A 299 27.98 -8.27 21.18
N SER A 300 27.39 -8.44 20.00
CA SER A 300 26.85 -7.36 19.16
C SER A 300 25.41 -6.99 19.53
N ALA A 301 25.12 -5.68 19.49
CA ALA A 301 23.76 -5.15 19.68
C ALA A 301 22.79 -5.46 18.50
N GLN A 302 23.22 -6.21 17.47
CA GLN A 302 22.35 -6.76 16.43
C GLN A 302 22.06 -8.26 16.62
N TRP A 303 22.68 -8.95 17.58
CA TRP A 303 22.48 -10.38 17.77
C TRP A 303 21.17 -10.70 18.49
N SER A 304 20.54 -11.78 18.02
CA SER A 304 19.48 -12.50 18.71
C SER A 304 19.47 -13.95 18.20
N PRO A 305 18.82 -14.90 18.91
CA PRO A 305 18.61 -16.25 18.39
C PRO A 305 17.83 -16.31 17.07
N THR A 306 17.19 -15.22 16.65
CA THR A 306 16.53 -15.10 15.35
C THR A 306 17.50 -14.58 14.30
N ASN A 307 18.20 -13.49 14.59
CA ASN A 307 19.16 -12.86 13.68
C ASN A 307 20.37 -13.78 13.43
N GLU A 308 20.76 -14.60 14.40
CA GLU A 308 21.80 -15.63 14.23
C GLU A 308 21.39 -16.71 13.22
N ARG A 309 20.11 -17.09 13.14
CA ARG A 309 19.60 -18.03 12.12
C ARG A 309 19.59 -17.39 10.73
N ILE A 310 19.22 -16.11 10.62
CA ILE A 310 19.35 -15.33 9.38
C ILE A 310 20.83 -15.24 8.96
N ALA A 311 21.74 -14.96 9.90
CA ALA A 311 23.18 -14.89 9.65
C ALA A 311 23.78 -16.24 9.23
N ALA A 312 23.33 -17.36 9.80
CA ALA A 312 23.72 -18.70 9.38
C ALA A 312 23.29 -18.98 7.94
N LEU A 313 22.04 -18.65 7.58
CA LEU A 313 21.52 -18.82 6.23
C LEU A 313 22.27 -17.96 5.20
N VAL A 314 22.64 -16.71 5.53
CA VAL A 314 23.49 -15.88 4.65
C VAL A 314 24.91 -16.47 4.50
N LYS A 315 25.47 -17.07 5.56
CA LYS A 315 26.78 -17.75 5.50
C LYS A 315 26.74 -19.05 4.69
N GLU A 316 25.61 -19.75 4.65
CA GLU A 316 25.40 -20.95 3.83
C GLU A 316 25.23 -20.60 2.34
N LEU A 317 24.48 -19.53 2.05
CA LEU A 317 24.17 -19.12 0.67
C LEU A 317 25.27 -18.30 0.00
N GLY A 318 26.08 -17.56 0.77
CA GLY A 318 26.97 -16.52 0.27
C GLY A 318 26.25 -15.18 0.07
N SER A 319 26.84 -14.10 0.60
CA SER A 319 26.29 -12.74 0.59
C SER A 319 25.98 -12.19 -0.81
N GLU A 320 26.77 -12.59 -1.80
CA GLU A 320 26.64 -12.28 -3.21
C GLU A 320 25.41 -12.93 -3.86
N ASN A 321 25.00 -14.09 -3.34
CA ASN A 321 23.82 -14.82 -3.79
C ASN A 321 22.54 -14.39 -3.07
N ILE A 322 22.63 -13.51 -2.07
CA ILE A 322 21.47 -12.87 -1.44
C ILE A 322 21.00 -11.71 -2.34
N PRO A 323 19.79 -11.75 -2.90
CA PRO A 323 19.21 -10.59 -3.57
C PRO A 323 18.75 -9.53 -2.56
N ALA A 324 18.76 -8.27 -3.00
CA ALA A 324 18.22 -7.14 -2.25
C ALA A 324 17.10 -6.44 -3.04
N VAL A 325 16.11 -5.93 -2.32
CA VAL A 325 15.01 -5.10 -2.86
C VAL A 325 15.03 -3.77 -2.12
N ALA A 326 14.91 -2.65 -2.83
CA ALA A 326 14.81 -1.33 -2.25
C ALA A 326 13.49 -0.68 -2.67
N MET A 327 12.66 -0.33 -1.69
CA MET A 327 11.41 0.38 -1.91
C MET A 327 11.57 1.85 -1.51
N VAL A 328 11.37 2.75 -2.48
CA VAL A 328 11.62 4.19 -2.35
C VAL A 328 10.31 4.95 -2.47
N ILE A 329 9.82 5.48 -1.36
CA ILE A 329 8.52 6.15 -1.27
C ILE A 329 8.72 7.66 -1.27
N GLN A 330 8.14 8.35 -2.26
CA GLN A 330 8.07 9.81 -2.32
C GLN A 330 6.92 10.30 -1.42
N SER A 331 7.25 10.97 -0.30
CA SER A 331 6.26 11.32 0.73
C SER A 331 5.24 12.37 0.30
N GLU A 332 5.58 13.20 -0.70
CA GLU A 332 4.74 14.32 -1.14
C GLU A 332 3.85 13.97 -2.35
N THR A 333 4.26 13.00 -3.18
CA THR A 333 3.51 12.57 -4.36
C THR A 333 2.76 11.25 -4.14
N GLY A 334 3.11 10.47 -3.11
CA GLY A 334 2.57 9.12 -2.89
C GLY A 334 3.04 8.09 -3.92
N LEU A 335 4.10 8.39 -4.69
CA LEU A 335 4.68 7.47 -5.67
C LEU A 335 5.76 6.60 -5.02
N ALA A 336 5.75 5.30 -5.33
CA ALA A 336 6.80 4.36 -4.96
C ALA A 336 7.63 3.94 -6.19
N GLY A 337 8.93 3.80 -6.00
CA GLY A 337 9.83 3.08 -6.89
C GLY A 337 10.31 1.78 -6.23
N VAL A 338 10.36 0.69 -6.99
CA VAL A 338 10.91 -0.60 -6.60
C VAL A 338 12.16 -0.85 -7.43
N TYR A 339 13.27 -1.01 -6.74
CA TYR A 339 14.58 -1.31 -7.32
C TYR A 339 15.05 -2.67 -6.76
N VAL A 340 15.82 -3.41 -7.54
CA VAL A 340 16.33 -4.72 -7.16
C VAL A 340 17.81 -4.85 -7.46
N ARG A 341 18.54 -5.55 -6.58
CA ARG A 341 19.87 -6.10 -6.86
C ARG A 341 19.72 -7.62 -6.95
N PRO A 342 19.80 -8.22 -8.14
CA PRO A 342 19.78 -9.67 -8.31
C PRO A 342 20.95 -10.36 -7.59
N SER A 343 20.80 -11.65 -7.31
CA SER A 343 21.91 -12.51 -6.91
C SER A 343 23.01 -12.53 -7.99
N GLY A 344 24.28 -12.49 -7.58
CA GLY A 344 25.43 -12.42 -8.48
C GLY A 344 25.61 -11.10 -9.23
N SER A 345 24.87 -10.04 -8.88
CA SER A 345 25.01 -8.68 -9.43
C SER A 345 25.27 -7.68 -8.32
N ASP A 346 26.21 -6.76 -8.52
CA ASP A 346 26.42 -5.60 -7.63
C ASP A 346 25.53 -4.42 -8.02
N ALA A 347 25.13 -4.34 -9.29
CA ALA A 347 24.32 -3.25 -9.82
C ALA A 347 22.84 -3.37 -9.40
N TRP A 348 22.32 -2.26 -8.85
CA TRP A 348 20.89 -2.03 -8.67
C TRP A 348 20.21 -1.72 -10.01
N GLN A 349 19.02 -2.26 -10.21
CA GLN A 349 18.21 -2.09 -11.41
C GLN A 349 16.80 -1.60 -11.05
N PRO A 350 16.22 -0.61 -11.75
CA PRO A 350 14.82 -0.23 -11.56
C PRO A 350 13.91 -1.35 -12.08
N LEU A 351 13.08 -1.90 -11.20
CA LEU A 351 12.09 -2.91 -11.58
C LEU A 351 10.75 -2.26 -11.93
N ARG A 352 10.34 -1.24 -11.17
CA ARG A 352 9.13 -0.45 -11.45
C ARG A 352 9.24 0.94 -10.81
N GLU A 353 9.00 1.99 -11.59
CA GLU A 353 9.01 3.38 -11.11
C GLU A 353 7.60 4.00 -11.20
N GLY A 354 7.35 5.06 -10.43
CA GLY A 354 6.11 5.84 -10.51
C GLY A 354 4.85 5.09 -10.06
N VAL A 355 4.97 4.07 -9.20
CA VAL A 355 3.82 3.30 -8.70
C VAL A 355 3.01 4.18 -7.75
N SER A 356 1.83 4.63 -8.17
CA SER A 356 0.90 5.33 -7.29
C SER A 356 0.41 4.37 -6.20
N LEU A 357 0.80 4.64 -4.95
CA LEU A 357 0.31 3.89 -3.78
C LEU A 357 -1.22 3.99 -3.69
N ALA A 358 -1.81 5.12 -4.10
CA ALA A 358 -3.25 5.34 -4.14
C ALA A 358 -3.97 4.46 -5.18
N GLU A 359 -3.42 4.32 -6.38
CA GLU A 359 -4.04 3.48 -7.44
C GLU A 359 -3.89 2.00 -7.16
N ALA A 360 -2.75 1.59 -6.58
CA ALA A 360 -2.48 0.19 -6.31
C ALA A 360 -3.31 -0.40 -5.14
N LEU A 361 -3.79 0.47 -4.24
CA LEU A 361 -4.88 0.16 -3.30
C LEU A 361 -6.19 -0.16 -4.03
N ALA A 362 -6.56 0.68 -5.01
CA ALA A 362 -7.81 0.56 -5.73
C ALA A 362 -7.80 -0.64 -6.70
N GLY A 363 -6.71 -0.84 -7.46
CA GLY A 363 -6.60 -1.90 -8.46
C GLY A 363 -6.67 -3.32 -7.91
N ALA A 364 -6.41 -3.50 -6.61
CA ALA A 364 -6.49 -4.78 -5.93
C ALA A 364 -7.92 -5.35 -5.80
N SER A 365 -8.97 -4.54 -6.05
CA SER A 365 -10.36 -5.04 -6.15
C SER A 365 -10.71 -5.63 -7.52
N GLY A 366 -9.84 -5.51 -8.54
CA GLY A 366 -10.25 -5.57 -9.95
C GLY A 366 -9.53 -6.55 -10.89
N ALA A 367 -8.54 -7.32 -10.45
CA ALA A 367 -7.77 -8.23 -11.33
C ALA A 367 -8.51 -9.53 -11.69
N GLY A 368 -9.66 -9.39 -12.36
CA GLY A 368 -10.52 -10.47 -12.83
C GLY A 368 -11.04 -10.26 -14.24
N SER A 369 -10.22 -9.72 -15.15
CA SER A 369 -10.57 -9.53 -16.56
C SER A 369 -9.48 -10.05 -17.50
N HIS A 370 -9.86 -10.94 -18.42
CA HIS A 370 -8.96 -11.46 -19.44
C HIS A 370 -8.69 -10.42 -20.54
N PRO A 371 -7.49 -10.40 -21.15
CA PRO A 371 -7.24 -9.61 -22.35
C PRO A 371 -8.11 -10.13 -23.50
N LYS A 372 -8.78 -9.21 -24.19
CA LYS A 372 -9.62 -9.51 -25.37
C LYS A 372 -8.71 -9.95 -26.53
N ALA A 373 -8.79 -11.22 -26.92
CA ALA A 373 -7.94 -11.79 -27.96
C ALA A 373 -8.07 -11.04 -29.30
N ALA A 374 -6.94 -10.82 -29.97
CA ALA A 374 -6.91 -10.22 -31.30
C ALA A 374 -7.49 -11.19 -32.35
N GLY A 375 -8.37 -10.69 -33.22
CA GLY A 375 -8.99 -11.48 -34.29
C GLY A 375 -8.57 -11.01 -35.68
N SER A 376 -7.91 -11.89 -36.43
CA SER A 376 -7.62 -11.82 -37.88
C SER A 376 -6.99 -13.16 -38.32
N PRO A 377 -6.98 -13.54 -39.62
CA PRO A 377 -7.47 -12.78 -40.77
C PRO A 377 -8.62 -13.43 -41.57
N GLU A 378 -9.21 -12.60 -42.42
CA GLU A 378 -9.71 -12.86 -43.79
C GLU A 378 -9.97 -14.30 -44.28
N ARG A 379 -11.19 -14.52 -44.79
CA ARG A 379 -11.44 -15.29 -46.02
C ARG A 379 -12.54 -14.62 -46.84
N GLU A 380 -12.24 -14.32 -48.10
CA GLU A 380 -13.23 -13.96 -49.12
C GLU A 380 -13.95 -15.23 -49.63
N CYS A 381 -15.24 -15.13 -49.98
CA CYS A 381 -15.76 -15.58 -51.29
C CYS A 381 -17.28 -15.31 -51.47
N GLY A 382 -17.67 -14.73 -52.62
CA GLY A 382 -18.95 -15.05 -53.28
C GLY A 382 -20.20 -14.23 -52.90
N PRO A 383 -21.06 -13.82 -53.87
CA PRO A 383 -22.27 -13.04 -53.64
C PRO A 383 -23.60 -13.74 -54.06
N GLU A 384 -24.69 -12.97 -53.97
CA GLU A 384 -26.01 -13.12 -54.60
C GLU A 384 -26.95 -14.28 -54.16
N SER A 385 -28.13 -13.87 -53.68
CA SER A 385 -29.44 -14.38 -54.14
C SER A 385 -30.52 -13.32 -53.84
N ILE A 386 -31.58 -13.30 -54.65
CA ILE A 386 -32.60 -12.22 -54.73
C ILE A 386 -33.97 -12.77 -54.22
N GLU A 387 -35.01 -11.91 -54.22
CA GLU A 387 -36.41 -12.15 -53.81
C GLU A 387 -36.60 -12.06 -52.27
N GLY A 388 -37.69 -11.52 -51.71
CA GLY A 388 -39.02 -11.14 -52.24
C GLY A 388 -40.11 -11.79 -51.37
N MET A 389 -41.31 -11.26 -51.14
CA MET A 389 -41.94 -9.97 -51.47
C MET A 389 -43.23 -9.84 -50.59
N MET A 390 -43.75 -8.61 -50.39
CA MET A 390 -44.97 -8.27 -49.60
C MET A 390 -44.87 -8.46 -48.06
N GLY A 391 -45.53 -7.66 -47.23
CA GLY A 391 -46.29 -6.44 -47.54
C GLY A 391 -46.86 -5.72 -46.30
N SER A 392 -47.05 -4.41 -46.42
CA SER A 392 -47.92 -3.58 -45.54
C SER A 392 -49.40 -3.75 -45.98
N PRO A 393 -50.42 -3.13 -45.34
CA PRO A 393 -50.43 -2.16 -44.22
C PRO A 393 -51.41 -2.62 -43.09
N GLU A 394 -51.99 -1.84 -42.14
CA GLU A 394 -52.22 -0.40 -41.91
C GLU A 394 -52.16 0.00 -40.41
N ARG A 395 -52.04 1.32 -40.18
CA ARG A 395 -52.56 2.19 -39.09
C ARG A 395 -52.79 1.64 -37.66
N GLY A 396 -52.26 2.38 -36.70
CA GLY A 396 -52.62 2.40 -35.28
C GLY A 396 -52.14 3.69 -34.63
#